data_AF-A0A1S8WIN9-F1
#
_entry.id   AF-A0A1S8WIN9-F1
#
_cell.length_a   1.000
_cell.length_b   1.000
_cell.length_c   1.000
_cell.angle_alpha   90.00
_cell.angle_beta   90.00
_cell.angle_gamma   90.00
#
_symmetry.space_group_name_H-M   'P 1'
#
loop_
_entity.id
_entity.type
_entity.pdbx_description
1 polymer ?
#
loop_
_entity_poly.entity_id
_entity_poly.type
_entity_poly.pdbx_seq_one_letter_code
_entity_poly.pdbx_strand_id
1 'polypeptide(L)'
;MSPTSFRAEDERSTLGGYELADQALCPTFYLNDDGQKSLRSILRGVAIAHPELVYAPQLWPLLALFLHYHSEPIARACLLGVLERGRTVTQTKSEWKEHCLALEQIGRFGFVSRQVLRAGTGHVEGSNGSPSGAGLDPRVQLALWTVAVWQLPFGHLVRLVDCFLMEGQKILFRTGLLF
;
A
#
# COMPACT_ATOMS: atom_id res chain seq x y z
N MET A 1 -39.70 -23.52 24.51
CA MET A 1 -38.94 -24.47 23.69
C MET A 1 -39.16 -24.07 22.23
N SER A 2 -38.05 -23.84 21.53
CA SER A 2 -37.81 -23.32 20.15
C SER A 2 -38.76 -23.88 19.06
N PRO A 3 -38.93 -23.22 17.88
CA PRO A 3 -37.88 -22.52 17.13
C PRO A 3 -38.21 -21.12 16.60
N THR A 4 -37.20 -20.28 16.75
CA THR A 4 -37.00 -18.97 16.14
C THR A 4 -36.88 -19.08 14.62
N SER A 5 -37.62 -18.16 13.97
CA SER A 5 -37.53 -17.78 12.57
C SER A 5 -36.09 -17.69 12.07
N PHE A 6 -35.76 -18.54 11.10
CA PHE A 6 -34.57 -18.44 10.27
C PHE A 6 -34.80 -17.28 9.29
N ARG A 7 -34.51 -16.05 9.73
CA ARG A 7 -34.50 -14.88 8.87
C ARG A 7 -33.08 -14.68 8.35
N ALA A 8 -32.92 -15.01 7.07
CA ALA A 8 -31.76 -14.73 6.26
C ALA A 8 -31.50 -13.21 6.14
N GLU A 9 -30.28 -12.91 5.68
CA GLU A 9 -29.83 -11.63 5.12
C GLU A 9 -29.37 -10.58 6.14
N ASP A 10 -28.06 -10.50 6.38
CA ASP A 10 -27.19 -9.37 5.97
C ASP A 10 -25.80 -9.45 6.64
N GLU A 11 -25.17 -10.63 6.69
CA GLU A 11 -23.72 -10.74 6.94
C GLU A 11 -22.98 -10.25 5.67
N ARG A 12 -23.02 -8.94 5.42
CA ARG A 12 -22.16 -8.29 4.42
C ARG A 12 -20.73 -8.48 4.88
N SER A 13 -20.12 -9.53 4.34
CA SER A 13 -18.71 -9.89 4.49
C SER A 13 -17.86 -8.68 4.83
N THR A 14 -17.42 -8.60 6.09
CA THR A 14 -16.50 -7.57 6.59
C THR A 14 -15.13 -7.62 5.89
N LEU A 15 -14.91 -8.63 5.04
CA LEU A 15 -13.77 -8.81 4.15
C LEU A 15 -13.90 -8.05 2.81
N GLY A 16 -15.06 -7.48 2.50
CA GLY A 16 -15.30 -6.80 1.22
C GLY A 16 -14.33 -5.63 0.99
N GLY A 17 -13.60 -5.68 -0.13
CA GLY A 17 -12.61 -4.68 -0.53
C GLY A 17 -11.16 -4.99 -0.14
N TYR A 18 -10.92 -5.90 0.81
CA TYR A 18 -9.57 -6.40 1.14
C TYR A 18 -9.13 -7.56 0.22
N GLU A 19 -9.94 -7.89 -0.78
CA GLU A 19 -9.69 -8.96 -1.75
C GLU A 19 -8.35 -8.76 -2.49
N LEU A 20 -7.91 -7.49 -2.59
CA LEU A 20 -6.76 -7.08 -3.38
C LEU A 20 -5.53 -6.75 -2.53
N ALA A 21 -5.64 -6.74 -1.20
CA ALA A 21 -4.59 -6.26 -0.30
C ALA A 21 -4.76 -6.78 1.13
N ASP A 22 -3.66 -7.04 1.83
CA ASP A 22 -3.70 -7.36 3.26
C ASP A 22 -4.18 -6.13 4.06
N GLN A 23 -5.03 -6.33 5.07
CA GLN A 23 -5.65 -5.23 5.83
C GLN A 23 -4.63 -4.27 6.47
N ALA A 24 -3.43 -4.76 6.82
CA ALA A 24 -2.34 -3.94 7.34
C ALA A 24 -1.80 -2.91 6.33
N LEU A 25 -2.09 -3.09 5.04
CA LEU A 25 -1.63 -2.26 3.92
C LEU A 25 -2.67 -1.22 3.47
N CYS A 26 -3.76 -1.09 4.22
CA CYS A 26 -4.98 -0.41 3.78
C CYS A 26 -5.26 0.88 4.58
N PRO A 27 -4.44 1.94 4.47
CA PRO A 27 -4.71 3.18 5.17
C PRO A 27 -5.94 3.88 4.59
N THR A 28 -6.79 4.41 5.47
CA THR A 28 -7.95 5.23 5.10
C THR A 28 -7.68 6.74 5.22
N PHE A 29 -6.50 7.11 5.75
CA PHE A 29 -6.09 8.48 6.04
C PHE A 29 -7.15 9.23 6.86
N TYR A 30 -7.71 10.32 6.32
CA TYR A 30 -8.71 11.15 6.98
C TYR A 30 -10.13 10.96 6.39
N LEU A 31 -10.39 9.85 5.70
CA LEU A 31 -11.74 9.54 5.22
C LEU A 31 -12.71 9.34 6.39
N ASN A 32 -13.85 10.02 6.32
CA ASN A 32 -14.99 9.77 7.20
C ASN A 32 -15.62 8.40 6.92
N ASP A 33 -16.56 7.98 7.77
CA ASP A 33 -17.18 6.66 7.68
C ASP A 33 -17.85 6.39 6.33
N ASP A 34 -18.46 7.41 5.74
CA ASP A 34 -19.12 7.30 4.44
C ASP A 34 -18.10 7.19 3.30
N GLY A 35 -17.00 7.94 3.34
CA GLY A 35 -15.87 7.80 2.42
C GLY A 35 -15.23 6.42 2.51
N GLN A 36 -15.12 5.86 3.71
CA GLN A 36 -14.61 4.50 3.89
C GLN A 36 -15.58 3.42 3.36
N LYS A 37 -16.90 3.60 3.49
CA LYS A 37 -17.89 2.71 2.87
C LYS A 37 -17.78 2.76 1.34
N SER A 38 -17.64 3.97 0.80
CA SER A 38 -17.51 4.22 -0.63
C SER A 38 -16.23 3.59 -1.20
N LEU A 39 -15.11 3.77 -0.50
CA LEU A 39 -13.82 3.12 -0.79
C LEU A 39 -13.97 1.60 -0.93
N ARG A 40 -14.54 0.95 0.08
CA ARG A 40 -14.76 -0.52 0.07
C ARG A 40 -15.70 -0.96 -1.04
N SER A 41 -16.78 -0.20 -1.27
CA SER A 41 -17.76 -0.49 -2.30
C SER A 41 -17.14 -0.45 -3.70
N ILE A 42 -16.37 0.61 -4.00
CA ILE A 42 -15.69 0.76 -5.29
C ILE A 42 -14.65 -0.34 -5.50
N LEU A 43 -13.78 -0.61 -4.51
CA LEU A 43 -12.75 -1.65 -4.64
C LEU A 43 -13.35 -3.04 -4.86
N ARG A 44 -14.42 -3.37 -4.14
CA ARG A 44 -15.16 -4.62 -4.37
C ARG A 44 -15.75 -4.68 -5.78
N GLY A 45 -16.32 -3.58 -6.26
CA GLY A 45 -16.83 -3.51 -7.64
C GLY A 45 -15.74 -3.70 -8.68
N VAL A 46 -14.55 -3.14 -8.44
CA VAL A 46 -13.38 -3.32 -9.32
C VAL A 46 -12.89 -4.77 -9.28
N ALA A 47 -12.76 -5.39 -8.11
CA ALA A 47 -12.34 -6.79 -7.98
C ALA A 47 -13.30 -7.77 -8.68
N ILE A 48 -14.62 -7.52 -8.59
CA ILE A 48 -15.63 -8.32 -9.30
C ILE A 48 -15.54 -8.11 -10.82
N ALA A 49 -15.33 -6.87 -11.27
CA ALA A 49 -15.26 -6.55 -12.70
C ALA A 49 -13.95 -7.01 -13.38
N HIS A 50 -12.87 -7.12 -12.61
CA HIS A 50 -11.53 -7.47 -13.05
C HIS A 50 -11.03 -8.72 -12.32
N PRO A 51 -11.56 -9.92 -12.60
CA PRO A 51 -11.16 -11.16 -11.92
C PRO A 51 -9.70 -11.55 -12.15
N GLU A 52 -9.04 -10.99 -13.16
CA GLU A 52 -7.60 -11.09 -13.40
C GLU A 52 -6.74 -10.40 -12.33
N LEU A 53 -7.34 -9.47 -11.58
CA LEU A 53 -6.68 -8.71 -10.52
C LEU A 53 -6.61 -9.55 -9.25
N VAL A 54 -5.45 -10.14 -8.99
CA VAL A 54 -5.24 -11.06 -7.86
C VAL A 54 -4.64 -10.37 -6.64
N TYR A 55 -3.79 -9.36 -6.84
CA TYR A 55 -3.13 -8.65 -5.74
C TYR A 55 -2.63 -7.27 -6.18
N ALA A 56 -3.21 -6.22 -5.58
CA ALA A 56 -2.97 -4.83 -5.96
C ALA A 56 -3.05 -3.89 -4.73
N PRO A 57 -2.10 -4.00 -3.79
CA PRO A 57 -2.14 -3.26 -2.52
C PRO A 57 -2.06 -1.74 -2.68
N GLN A 58 -1.57 -1.22 -3.82
CA GLN A 58 -1.51 0.22 -4.09
C GLN A 58 -2.88 0.82 -4.39
N LEU A 59 -3.86 0.04 -4.86
CA LEU A 59 -5.17 0.58 -5.24
C LEU A 59 -5.92 1.16 -4.05
N TRP A 60 -5.76 0.55 -2.88
CA TRP A 60 -6.42 1.02 -1.67
C TRP A 60 -6.00 2.44 -1.28
N PRO A 61 -4.71 2.73 -1.01
CA PRO A 61 -4.29 4.09 -0.66
C PRO A 61 -4.50 5.08 -1.82
N LEU A 62 -4.34 4.65 -3.08
CA LEU A 62 -4.62 5.53 -4.23
C LEU A 62 -6.09 5.96 -4.28
N LEU A 63 -7.01 5.00 -4.17
CA LEU A 63 -8.44 5.33 -4.15
C LEU A 63 -8.82 6.12 -2.91
N ALA A 64 -8.23 5.82 -1.76
CA ALA A 64 -8.45 6.60 -0.54
C ALA A 64 -8.05 8.06 -0.76
N LEU A 65 -6.89 8.32 -1.38
CA LEU A 65 -6.47 9.67 -1.75
C LEU A 65 -7.39 10.31 -2.78
N PHE A 66 -7.80 9.60 -3.84
CA PHE A 66 -8.72 10.15 -4.83
C PHE A 66 -10.06 10.57 -4.21
N LEU A 67 -10.59 9.80 -3.27
CA LEU A 67 -11.83 10.13 -2.56
C LEU A 67 -11.72 11.36 -1.65
N HIS A 68 -10.50 11.81 -1.29
CA HIS A 68 -10.34 13.10 -0.58
C HIS A 68 -10.54 14.30 -1.51
N TYR A 69 -10.35 14.14 -2.83
CA TYR A 69 -10.34 15.25 -3.79
C TYR A 69 -11.45 15.16 -4.85
N HIS A 70 -12.05 13.99 -5.04
CA HIS A 70 -13.01 13.72 -6.10
C HIS A 70 -14.21 12.93 -5.59
N SER A 71 -15.35 13.14 -6.25
CA SER A 71 -16.54 12.31 -6.06
C SER A 71 -16.29 10.86 -6.48
N GLU A 72 -17.02 9.91 -5.87
CA GLU A 72 -16.95 8.47 -6.16
C GLU A 72 -16.82 8.07 -7.64
N PRO A 73 -17.67 8.55 -8.59
CA PRO A 73 -17.58 8.14 -9.99
C PRO A 73 -16.26 8.57 -10.65
N ILE A 74 -15.78 9.77 -10.33
CA ILE A 74 -14.51 10.30 -10.84
C ILE A 74 -13.34 9.54 -10.21
N ALA A 75 -13.36 9.32 -8.89
CA ALA A 75 -12.32 8.57 -8.19
C ALA A 75 -12.18 7.14 -8.74
N ARG A 76 -13.31 6.48 -9.02
CA ARG A 76 -13.34 5.17 -9.69
C ARG A 76 -12.75 5.24 -11.09
N ALA A 77 -13.13 6.23 -11.90
CA ALA A 77 -12.59 6.39 -13.25
C ALA A 77 -11.07 6.62 -13.25
N CYS A 78 -10.57 7.45 -12.32
CA CYS A 78 -9.12 7.66 -12.14
C CYS A 78 -8.42 6.35 -11.76
N LEU A 79 -8.99 5.57 -10.84
CA LEU A 79 -8.43 4.28 -10.42
C LEU A 79 -8.34 3.30 -11.59
N LEU A 80 -9.39 3.18 -12.39
CA LEU A 80 -9.39 2.33 -13.59
C LEU A 80 -8.37 2.82 -14.63
N GLY A 81 -8.26 4.14 -14.83
CA GLY A 81 -7.24 4.70 -15.71
C GLY A 81 -5.81 4.34 -15.27
N VAL A 82 -5.54 4.30 -13.95
CA VAL A 82 -4.24 3.85 -13.41
C VAL A 82 -4.02 2.35 -13.63
N LEU A 83 -5.06 1.53 -13.49
CA LEU A 83 -5.03 0.09 -13.75
C LEU A 83 -4.74 -0.23 -15.22
N GLU A 84 -5.45 0.43 -16.13
CA GLU A 84 -5.37 0.21 -17.57
C GLU A 84 -4.05 0.69 -18.19
N ARG A 85 -3.37 1.66 -17.56
CA ARG A 85 -2.12 2.24 -18.08
C ARG A 85 -0.96 1.23 -18.16
N GLY A 86 -1.08 0.09 -17.48
CA GLY A 86 -0.06 -0.97 -17.46
C GLY A 86 1.23 -0.54 -16.74
N ARG A 87 1.87 -1.48 -16.02
CA ARG A 87 3.18 -1.27 -15.34
C ARG A 87 3.24 -0.13 -14.30
N THR A 88 2.11 0.42 -13.88
CA THR A 88 2.06 1.53 -12.90
C THR A 88 1.76 1.02 -11.49
N VAL A 89 0.86 0.03 -11.41
CA VAL A 89 0.48 -0.67 -10.17
C VAL A 89 0.62 -2.17 -10.39
N THR A 90 0.89 -2.92 -9.32
CA THR A 90 0.93 -4.38 -9.39
C THR A 90 -0.48 -4.93 -9.41
N GLN A 91 -0.68 -5.98 -10.18
CA GLN A 91 -1.96 -6.67 -10.33
C GLN A 91 -1.88 -8.12 -9.85
N THR A 92 -0.67 -8.66 -9.71
CA THR A 92 -0.43 -10.02 -9.20
C THR A 92 0.59 -10.06 -8.07
N LYS A 93 0.55 -11.13 -7.28
CA LYS A 93 1.55 -11.38 -6.22
C LYS A 93 2.96 -11.54 -6.78
N SER A 94 3.08 -12.08 -8.00
CA SER A 94 4.37 -12.26 -8.67
C SER A 94 4.99 -10.91 -9.04
N GLU A 95 4.22 -10.01 -9.66
CA GLU A 95 4.67 -8.64 -9.97
C GLU A 95 5.06 -7.86 -8.72
N TRP A 96 4.27 -8.00 -7.66
CA TRP A 96 4.60 -7.43 -6.36
C TRP A 96 5.96 -7.89 -5.84
N LYS A 97 6.19 -9.20 -5.85
CA LYS A 97 7.46 -9.79 -5.44
C LYS A 97 8.61 -9.32 -6.33
N GLU A 98 8.41 -9.25 -7.64
CA GLU A 98 9.39 -8.71 -8.58
C GLU A 98 9.77 -7.27 -8.24
N HIS A 99 8.79 -6.42 -7.87
CA HIS A 99 9.08 -5.04 -7.45
C HIS A 99 9.88 -4.97 -6.15
N CYS A 100 9.55 -5.79 -5.15
CA CYS A 100 10.34 -5.85 -3.91
C CYS A 100 11.79 -6.28 -4.19
N LEU A 101 11.99 -7.29 -5.04
CA LEU A 101 13.31 -7.78 -5.44
C LEU A 101 14.09 -6.75 -6.27
N ALA A 102 13.42 -6.07 -7.20
CA ALA A 102 14.02 -5.00 -7.99
C ALA A 102 14.52 -3.87 -7.10
N LEU A 103 13.73 -3.47 -6.09
CA LEU A 103 14.16 -2.45 -5.14
C LEU A 103 15.33 -2.93 -4.26
N GLU A 104 15.31 -4.17 -3.79
CA GLU A 104 16.46 -4.77 -3.07
C GLU A 104 17.73 -4.69 -3.92
N GLN A 105 17.63 -5.05 -5.20
CA GLN A 105 18.74 -4.99 -6.12
C GLN A 105 19.23 -3.55 -6.33
N ILE A 106 18.34 -2.58 -6.54
CA ILE A 106 18.69 -1.16 -6.69
C ILE A 106 19.33 -0.60 -5.42
N GLY A 107 18.80 -0.95 -4.24
CA GLY A 107 19.34 -0.54 -2.95
C GLY A 107 20.79 -1.03 -2.75
N ARG A 108 21.08 -2.27 -3.16
CA ARG A 108 22.44 -2.84 -3.14
C ARG A 108 23.42 -2.13 -4.08
N PHE A 109 22.95 -1.58 -5.20
CA PHE A 109 23.79 -0.87 -6.18
C PHE A 109 24.13 0.59 -5.81
N GLY A 110 23.75 1.07 -4.62
CA GLY A 110 24.36 2.26 -4.01
C GLY A 110 23.47 3.50 -3.88
N PHE A 111 22.15 3.38 -4.05
CA PHE A 111 21.23 4.49 -3.71
C PHE A 111 20.99 4.64 -2.22
N VAL A 112 21.19 3.58 -1.42
CA VAL A 112 21.27 3.72 0.03
C VAL A 112 22.69 4.16 0.37
N SER A 113 22.87 5.41 0.73
CA SER A 113 24.12 5.86 1.34
C SER A 113 24.44 4.91 2.49
N ARG A 114 25.58 4.22 2.43
CA ARG A 114 26.14 3.44 3.56
C ARG A 114 26.18 4.25 4.86
N GLN A 115 26.08 5.59 4.80
CA GLN A 115 26.04 6.48 5.95
C GLN A 115 24.67 6.49 6.66
N VAL A 116 23.55 6.25 5.98
CA VAL A 116 22.21 6.19 6.62
C VAL A 116 22.03 4.87 7.37
N LEU A 117 22.47 3.76 6.77
CA LEU A 117 22.57 2.46 7.46
C LEU A 117 23.56 2.50 8.64
N ARG A 118 24.68 3.23 8.52
CA ARG A 118 25.65 3.39 9.62
C ARG A 118 25.20 4.35 10.72
N ALA A 119 24.41 5.37 10.40
CA ALA A 119 23.91 6.33 11.38
C ALA A 119 22.86 5.70 12.32
N GLY A 120 22.08 4.73 11.84
CA GLY A 120 21.16 3.94 12.67
C GLY A 120 21.85 2.90 13.57
N THR A 121 23.07 2.47 13.22
CA THR A 121 23.88 1.52 14.00
C THR A 121 25.00 2.17 14.81
N GLY A 122 25.20 3.49 14.68
CA GLY A 122 26.36 4.22 15.20
C GLY A 122 26.15 4.91 16.55
N HIS A 123 25.06 4.61 17.27
CA HIS A 123 24.79 5.20 18.59
C HIS A 123 24.70 4.17 19.74
N VAL A 124 25.29 2.98 19.55
CA VAL A 124 25.46 2.00 20.64
C VAL A 124 26.94 1.72 20.84
N GLU A 125 27.69 2.75 21.24
CA GLU A 125 28.94 2.55 21.97
C GLU A 125 28.67 2.88 23.43
N GLY A 126 28.59 1.83 24.25
CA GLY A 126 28.67 1.94 25.70
C GLY A 126 27.41 1.63 26.50
N SER A 127 26.90 0.39 26.46
CA SER A 127 26.52 -0.27 27.71
C SER A 127 26.48 -1.79 27.54
N ASN A 128 27.08 -2.49 28.50
CA ASN A 128 26.97 -3.94 28.65
C ASN A 128 25.50 -4.32 28.89
N GLY A 129 24.82 -4.71 27.83
CA GLY A 129 23.47 -5.26 27.85
C GLY A 129 23.28 -6.06 26.56
N SER A 130 22.75 -7.27 26.71
CA SER A 130 22.50 -8.23 25.63
C SER A 130 22.02 -7.59 24.31
N PRO A 131 22.49 -8.06 23.14
CA PRO A 131 22.11 -7.48 21.86
C PRO A 131 20.69 -7.92 21.48
N SER A 132 19.68 -7.30 22.10
CA SER A 132 18.28 -7.35 21.67
C SER A 132 17.98 -6.14 20.79
N GLY A 133 18.75 -6.00 19.72
CA GLY A 133 18.55 -5.02 18.65
C GLY A 133 18.57 -5.77 17.33
N ALA A 134 17.59 -6.65 17.13
CA ALA A 134 17.44 -7.37 15.86
C ALA A 134 17.06 -6.35 14.79
N GLY A 135 18.07 -5.76 14.13
CA GLY A 135 17.88 -5.11 12.85
C GLY A 135 17.14 -6.08 11.95
N LEU A 136 15.98 -5.67 11.45
CA LEU A 136 15.20 -6.50 10.52
C LEU A 136 16.11 -6.90 9.36
N ASP A 137 16.02 -8.16 8.92
CA ASP A 137 16.68 -8.62 7.70
C ASP A 137 16.43 -7.56 6.61
N PRO A 138 17.46 -7.07 5.91
CA PRO A 138 17.31 -6.10 4.83
C PRO A 138 16.17 -6.45 3.87
N ARG A 139 15.91 -7.75 3.65
CA ARG A 139 14.79 -8.24 2.85
C ARG A 139 13.41 -7.91 3.43
N VAL A 140 13.28 -8.00 4.75
CA VAL A 140 12.05 -7.64 5.46
C VAL A 140 11.89 -6.12 5.47
N GLN A 141 12.97 -5.36 5.67
CA GLN A 141 12.95 -3.90 5.56
C GLN A 141 12.57 -3.42 4.14
N LEU A 142 13.06 -4.12 3.11
CA LEU A 142 12.72 -3.93 1.70
C LEU A 142 11.41 -4.60 1.26
N ALA A 143 10.70 -5.29 2.16
CA ALA A 143 9.29 -5.65 1.96
C ALA A 143 8.36 -4.64 2.64
N LEU A 144 8.85 -3.96 3.68
CA LEU A 144 8.12 -2.96 4.46
C LEU A 144 7.96 -1.61 3.72
N TRP A 145 8.83 -1.26 2.76
CA TRP A 145 8.75 0.05 2.07
C TRP A 145 7.40 0.30 1.40
N THR A 146 6.80 -0.75 0.84
CA THR A 146 5.53 -0.63 0.14
C THR A 146 4.39 -0.26 1.07
N VAL A 147 4.56 -0.49 2.38
CA VAL A 147 3.66 -0.07 3.45
C VAL A 147 4.11 1.28 3.98
N ALA A 148 5.41 1.45 4.19
CA ALA A 148 6.02 2.62 4.80
C ALA A 148 5.83 3.89 3.96
N VAL A 149 5.84 3.78 2.62
CA VAL A 149 5.56 4.92 1.74
C VAL A 149 4.19 5.51 2.04
N TRP A 150 3.19 4.68 2.35
CA TRP A 150 1.85 5.15 2.69
C TRP A 150 1.70 5.65 4.13
N GLN A 151 2.75 5.55 4.95
CA GLN A 151 2.80 6.12 6.30
C GLN A 151 3.42 7.52 6.33
N LEU A 152 3.81 8.07 5.17
CA LEU A 152 4.28 9.45 5.08
C LEU A 152 3.19 10.44 5.52
N PRO A 153 3.56 11.62 6.04
CA PRO A 153 2.57 12.65 6.36
C PRO A 153 1.71 12.99 5.14
N PHE A 154 0.41 13.15 5.34
CA PHE A 154 -0.58 13.26 4.24
C PHE A 154 -0.22 14.30 3.17
N GLY A 155 0.30 15.47 3.54
CA GLY A 155 0.74 16.48 2.57
C GLY A 155 1.86 16.00 1.65
N HIS A 156 2.78 15.16 2.14
CA HIS A 156 3.84 14.55 1.34
C HIS A 156 3.29 13.44 0.44
N LEU A 157 2.30 12.67 0.92
CA LEU A 157 1.63 11.64 0.12
C LEU A 157 0.95 12.23 -1.11
N VAL A 158 0.24 13.35 -0.95
CA VAL A 158 -0.46 14.01 -2.06
C VAL A 158 0.53 14.39 -3.16
N ARG A 159 1.64 15.05 -2.78
CA ARG A 159 2.70 15.44 -3.72
C ARG A 159 3.38 14.24 -4.38
N LEU A 160 3.59 13.19 -3.61
CA LEU A 160 4.15 11.95 -4.12
C LEU A 160 3.23 11.31 -5.16
N VAL A 161 1.92 11.30 -4.89
CA VAL A 161 0.93 10.75 -5.81
C VAL A 161 0.79 11.60 -7.07
N ASP A 162 0.85 12.93 -6.98
CA ASP A 162 0.88 13.82 -8.16
C ASP A 162 2.03 13.42 -9.11
N CYS A 163 3.24 13.24 -8.56
CA CYS A 163 4.40 12.78 -9.32
C CYS A 163 4.18 11.37 -9.86
N PHE A 164 3.66 10.44 -9.04
CA PHE A 164 3.39 9.06 -9.45
C PHE A 164 2.39 8.97 -10.61
N LEU A 165 1.34 9.79 -10.63
CA LEU A 165 0.37 9.78 -11.73
C LEU A 165 0.98 10.24 -13.07
N MET A 166 2.00 11.09 -13.03
CA MET A 166 2.69 11.57 -14.23
C MET A 166 3.85 10.67 -14.66
N GLU A 167 4.67 10.24 -13.71
CA GLU A 167 5.93 9.53 -13.95
C GLU A 167 5.81 8.01 -13.80
N GLY A 168 4.77 7.52 -13.12
CA GLY A 168 4.54 6.12 -12.83
C GLY A 168 5.35 5.57 -11.65
N GLN A 169 5.49 4.25 -11.63
CA GLN A 169 5.99 3.49 -10.48
C GLN A 169 7.42 3.79 -10.04
N LYS A 170 8.25 4.35 -10.93
CA LYS A 170 9.62 4.78 -10.58
C LYS A 170 9.67 5.79 -9.42
N ILE A 171 8.60 6.57 -9.23
CA ILE A 171 8.48 7.48 -8.09
C ILE A 171 8.44 6.71 -6.78
N LEU A 172 7.65 5.64 -6.71
CA LEU A 172 7.54 4.80 -5.52
C LEU A 172 8.88 4.13 -5.18
N PHE A 173 9.65 3.70 -6.19
CA PHE A 173 11.00 3.17 -5.96
C PHE A 173 11.97 4.23 -5.42
N ARG A 174 11.95 5.45 -5.97
CA ARG A 174 12.78 6.55 -5.46
C ARG A 174 12.47 6.86 -4.00
N THR A 175 11.19 6.92 -3.64
CA THR A 175 10.77 7.15 -2.25
C THR A 175 11.12 5.98 -1.36
N GLY A 176 10.94 4.74 -1.83
CA GLY A 176 11.29 3.54 -1.08
C GLY A 176 12.78 3.45 -0.73
N LEU A 177 13.66 4.02 -1.55
CA LEU A 177 15.11 4.09 -1.27
C LEU A 177 15.51 5.13 -0.21
N LEU A 178 14.61 6.05 0.15
CA LEU A 178 14.85 7.05 1.19
C LEU A 178 14.53 6.53 2.60
N PHE A 179 13.81 5.40 2.68
CA PHE A 179 13.51 4.68 3.92
C PHE A 179 14.61 3.65 4.24
#